data_AF-A0A7Y2H2S6-F1
#
_entry.id   AF-A0A7Y2H2S6-F1
#
_cell.length_a   1.000
_cell.length_b   1.000
_cell.length_c   1.000
_cell.angle_alpha   90.00
_cell.angle_beta   90.00
_cell.angle_gamma   90.00
#
_symmetry.space_group_name_H-M   'P 1'
#
loop_
_entity.id
_entity.type
_entity.pdbx_description
1 polymer ?
#
loop_
_entity_poly.entity_id
_entity_poly.type
_entity_poly.pdbx_seq_one_letter_code
_entity_poly.pdbx_strand_id
1 'polypeptide(L)'
;PYITPGLCFQFHYFAMRKMHFLMRAKAMIAFPGGYGTMDELFETLTLIQTHKMPPIPVILLGKEFWSKAIDLQFFVDEGTISPKDLELVDYAETAEELLEKIDTFWKKQGVNLLD
;
A
#
# COMPACT_ATOMS: atom_id res chain seq x y z
N PRO A 1 -1.88 -6.57 -22.51
CA PRO A 1 -2.03 -5.50 -23.53
C PRO A 1 -2.81 -4.29 -22.97
N TYR A 2 -2.13 -3.45 -22.19
CA TYR A 2 -2.50 -2.07 -21.78
C TYR A 2 -1.25 -1.29 -21.32
N ILE A 3 -0.06 -1.87 -21.53
CA ILE A 3 1.22 -1.35 -21.04
C ILE A 3 1.88 -0.65 -22.21
N THR A 4 2.32 0.60 -22.02
CA THR A 4 3.09 1.35 -23.00
C THR A 4 4.34 0.54 -23.39
N PRO A 5 4.61 0.30 -24.69
CA PRO A 5 5.67 -0.62 -25.12
C PRO A 5 7.07 -0.36 -24.53
N GLY A 6 7.42 0.91 -24.25
CA GLY A 6 8.69 1.29 -23.61
C GLY A 6 8.72 1.24 -22.08
N LEU A 7 7.58 0.97 -21.43
CA LEU A 7 7.44 0.89 -19.97
C LEU A 7 7.12 -0.55 -19.52
N CYS A 8 7.24 -1.53 -20.42
CA CYS A 8 7.08 -2.95 -20.12
C CYS A 8 8.42 -3.53 -19.67
N PHE A 9 8.74 -3.38 -18.38
CA PHE A 9 9.98 -3.92 -17.81
C PHE A 9 9.83 -5.40 -17.45
N GLN A 10 10.79 -6.21 -17.88
CA GLN A 10 10.93 -7.60 -17.44
C GLN A 10 12.11 -7.70 -16.50
N PHE A 11 11.86 -8.20 -15.28
CA PHE A 11 12.89 -8.39 -14.27
C PHE A 11 13.18 -9.88 -14.14
N HIS A 12 14.45 -10.26 -14.24
CA HIS A 12 14.89 -11.63 -13.98
C HIS A 12 14.86 -11.95 -12.48
N TYR A 13 15.16 -10.96 -11.63
CA TYR A 13 15.19 -11.09 -10.18
C TYR A 13 13.96 -10.46 -9.53
N PHE A 14 13.25 -11.27 -8.75
CA PHE A 14 12.00 -10.85 -8.09
C PHE A 14 12.18 -9.64 -7.16
N ALA A 15 13.26 -9.62 -6.37
CA ALA A 15 13.55 -8.51 -5.45
C ALA A 15 13.76 -7.17 -6.17
N MET A 16 14.38 -7.17 -7.36
CA MET A 16 14.57 -5.96 -8.16
C MET A 16 13.24 -5.37 -8.62
N ARG A 17 12.26 -6.23 -8.95
CA ARG A 17 10.91 -5.78 -9.32
C ARG A 17 10.24 -5.08 -8.16
N LYS A 18 10.28 -5.68 -6.95
CA LYS A 18 9.71 -5.11 -5.72
C LYS A 18 10.32 -3.76 -5.38
N MET A 19 11.66 -3.69 -5.37
CA MET A 19 12.39 -2.44 -5.15
C MET A 19 11.99 -1.36 -6.17
N HIS A 20 11.83 -1.73 -7.45
CA HIS A 20 11.45 -0.78 -8.48
C HIS A 20 10.07 -0.15 -8.24
N PHE A 21 9.10 -0.92 -7.76
CA PHE A 21 7.76 -0.43 -7.43
C PHE A 21 7.81 0.52 -6.23
N LEU A 22 8.43 0.10 -5.13
CA LEU A 22 8.42 0.87 -3.88
C LEU A 22 9.19 2.19 -3.99
N MET A 23 10.32 2.22 -4.70
CA MET A 23 11.12 3.45 -4.84
C MET A 23 10.39 4.60 -5.57
N ARG A 24 9.35 4.30 -6.34
CA ARG A 24 8.64 5.29 -7.18
C ARG A 24 7.19 5.50 -6.76
N ALA A 25 6.67 4.64 -5.90
CA ALA A 25 5.29 4.70 -5.47
C ALA A 25 5.01 6.00 -4.70
N LYS A 26 3.87 6.62 -5.01
CA LYS A 26 3.28 7.72 -4.24
C LYS A 26 2.10 7.27 -3.39
N ALA A 27 1.64 6.05 -3.61
CA ALA A 27 0.61 5.34 -2.87
C ALA A 27 0.79 3.84 -3.13
N MET A 28 0.41 3.00 -2.16
CA MET A 28 0.26 1.56 -2.35
C MET A 28 -1.23 1.24 -2.30
N ILE A 29 -1.77 0.67 -3.38
CA ILE A 29 -3.19 0.32 -3.47
C ILE A 29 -3.26 -1.20 -3.63
N ALA A 30 -3.84 -1.89 -2.66
CA ALA A 30 -4.03 -3.32 -2.71
C ALA A 30 -5.49 -3.65 -3.04
N PHE A 31 -5.69 -4.22 -4.23
CA PHE A 31 -6.95 -4.84 -4.64
C PHE A 31 -7.04 -6.26 -4.05
N PRO A 32 -8.24 -6.85 -3.91
CA PRO A 32 -8.40 -8.24 -3.49
C PRO A 32 -7.47 -9.18 -4.26
N GLY A 33 -6.63 -9.91 -3.54
CA GLY A 33 -5.53 -10.67 -4.12
C GLY A 33 -4.98 -11.74 -3.20
N GLY A 34 -4.12 -12.60 -3.76
CA GLY A 34 -3.51 -13.72 -3.04
C GLY A 34 -2.11 -13.40 -2.51
N TYR A 35 -1.26 -14.42 -2.44
CA TYR A 35 0.08 -14.33 -1.83
C TYR A 35 0.97 -13.20 -2.38
N GLY A 36 0.95 -12.96 -3.70
CA GLY A 36 1.76 -11.88 -4.28
C GLY A 36 1.35 -10.49 -3.79
N THR A 37 0.04 -10.24 -3.68
CA THR A 37 -0.48 -8.98 -3.15
C THR A 37 -0.18 -8.84 -1.66
N MET A 38 -0.36 -9.92 -0.89
CA MET A 38 -0.04 -9.94 0.54
C MET A 38 1.44 -9.66 0.80
N ASP A 39 2.32 -10.28 0.02
CA ASP A 39 3.76 -10.10 0.08
C ASP A 39 4.16 -8.63 -0.15
N GLU A 40 3.62 -7.99 -1.20
CA GLU A 40 3.87 -6.56 -1.47
C GLU A 40 3.24 -5.64 -0.41
N LEU A 41 2.05 -5.98 0.11
CA LEU A 41 1.37 -5.23 1.17
C LEU A 41 2.18 -5.24 2.46
N PHE A 42 2.53 -6.42 2.98
CA PHE A 42 3.26 -6.53 4.24
C PHE A 42 4.69 -6.00 4.12
N GLU A 43 5.37 -6.19 2.99
CA GLU A 43 6.67 -5.56 2.74
C GLU A 43 6.58 -4.03 2.84
N THR A 44 5.57 -3.42 2.21
CA THR A 44 5.34 -1.97 2.30
C THR A 44 5.09 -1.52 3.74
N LEU A 45 4.20 -2.21 4.45
CA LEU A 45 3.87 -1.88 5.84
C LEU A 45 5.09 -1.98 6.76
N THR A 46 5.87 -3.06 6.65
CA THR A 46 7.10 -3.23 7.42
C THR A 46 8.13 -2.14 7.12
N LEU A 47 8.30 -1.74 5.86
CA LEU A 47 9.25 -0.69 5.50
C LEU A 47 8.84 0.70 6.03
N ILE A 48 7.54 1.02 6.04
CA ILE A 48 7.03 2.26 6.62
C ILE A 48 7.17 2.22 8.15
N GLN A 49 6.72 1.14 8.78
CA GLN A 49 6.78 0.92 10.23
C GLN A 49 8.22 1.05 10.77
N THR A 50 9.19 0.47 10.04
CA THR A 50 10.61 0.50 10.43
C THR A 50 11.37 1.73 9.94
N HIS A 51 10.66 2.70 9.35
CA HIS A 51 11.21 3.94 8.80
C HIS A 51 12.33 3.73 7.76
N LYS A 52 12.28 2.61 7.03
CA LYS A 52 13.19 2.32 5.92
C LYS A 52 12.73 2.93 4.60
N MET A 53 11.49 3.40 4.55
CA MET A 53 10.98 4.26 3.47
C MET A 53 10.15 5.43 4.03
N PRO A 54 10.04 6.54 3.29
CA PRO A 54 9.09 7.60 3.61
C PRO A 54 7.65 7.05 3.64
N PRO A 55 6.78 7.58 4.50
CA PRO A 55 5.40 7.15 4.54
C PRO A 55 4.68 7.53 3.25
N ILE A 56 3.95 6.56 2.69
CA ILE A 56 3.00 6.73 1.58
C ILE A 56 1.65 6.18 2.04
N PRO A 57 0.51 6.64 1.48
CA PRO A 57 -0.78 6.08 1.85
C PRO A 57 -0.86 4.63 1.36
N VAL A 58 -1.24 3.71 2.26
CA VAL A 58 -1.53 2.31 1.95
C VAL A 58 -3.03 2.10 2.03
N ILE A 59 -3.67 1.80 0.90
CA ILE A 59 -5.13 1.73 0.80
C ILE A 59 -5.54 0.34 0.33
N LEU A 60 -6.43 -0.30 1.09
CA LEU A 60 -7.02 -1.59 0.78
C LEU A 60 -8.40 -1.38 0.13
N LEU A 61 -8.54 -1.79 -1.13
CA LEU A 61 -9.82 -1.67 -1.84
C LEU A 61 -10.72 -2.87 -1.52
N GLY A 62 -11.99 -2.61 -1.17
CA GLY A 62 -12.99 -3.64 -0.89
C GLY A 62 -12.84 -4.22 0.51
N LYS A 63 -13.32 -3.49 1.52
CA LYS A 63 -13.09 -3.79 2.95
C LYS A 63 -13.55 -5.18 3.36
N GLU A 64 -14.66 -5.67 2.80
CA GLU A 64 -15.20 -7.01 3.14
C GLU A 64 -14.19 -8.13 2.87
N PHE A 65 -13.45 -8.04 1.75
CA PHE A 65 -12.43 -9.03 1.44
C PHE A 65 -11.31 -8.98 2.48
N TRP A 66 -10.79 -7.79 2.74
CA TRP A 66 -9.63 -7.60 3.60
C TRP A 66 -9.92 -7.93 5.07
N SER A 67 -11.09 -7.57 5.58
CA SER A 67 -11.49 -7.93 6.95
C SER A 67 -11.62 -9.44 7.18
N LYS A 68 -11.84 -10.22 6.12
CA LYS A 68 -11.83 -11.68 6.16
C LYS A 68 -10.44 -12.27 5.92
N ALA A 69 -9.63 -11.62 5.10
CA ALA A 69 -8.30 -12.11 4.73
C ALA A 69 -7.26 -11.87 5.83
N ILE A 70 -7.31 -10.72 6.51
CA ILE A 70 -6.38 -10.32 7.57
C ILE A 70 -7.13 -9.54 8.65
N ASP A 71 -7.04 -10.00 9.89
CA ASP A 71 -7.45 -9.22 11.05
C ASP A 71 -6.21 -8.51 11.64
N LEU A 72 -6.05 -7.22 11.33
CA LEU A 72 -4.95 -6.42 11.86
C LEU A 72 -5.11 -6.13 13.36
N GLN A 73 -6.35 -6.12 13.88
CA GLN A 73 -6.57 -5.92 15.31
C GLN A 73 -6.04 -7.12 16.10
N PHE A 74 -6.23 -8.33 15.58
CA PHE A 74 -5.66 -9.53 16.17
C PHE A 74 -4.12 -9.44 16.33
N PHE A 75 -3.40 -8.82 15.38
CA PHE A 75 -1.95 -8.62 15.50
C PHE A 75 -1.56 -7.66 16.62
N VAL A 76 -2.39 -6.65 16.88
CA VAL A 76 -2.22 -5.74 18.03
C VAL A 76 -2.50 -6.48 19.34
N ASP A 77 -3.58 -7.27 19.37
CA ASP A 77 -4.00 -8.01 20.56
C ASP A 77 -2.95 -9.05 20.97
N GLU A 78 -2.31 -9.70 19.99
CA GLU A 78 -1.17 -10.61 20.19
C GLU A 78 0.17 -9.88 20.41
N GLY A 79 0.19 -8.54 20.38
CA GLY A 79 1.37 -7.73 20.63
C GLY A 79 2.46 -7.82 19.56
N THR A 80 2.10 -8.26 18.35
CA THR A 80 3.03 -8.41 17.21
C THR A 80 3.22 -7.12 16.40
N ILE A 81 2.27 -6.18 16.50
CA ILE A 81 2.39 -4.79 16.03
C ILE A 81 1.86 -3.84 17.10
N SER A 82 2.18 -2.54 16.99
CA SER A 82 1.65 -1.52 17.90
C SER A 82 0.24 -1.07 17.49
N PRO A 83 -0.59 -0.56 18.42
CA PRO A 83 -1.91 -0.01 18.08
C PRO A 83 -1.86 1.11 17.03
N LYS A 84 -0.76 1.88 17.00
CA LYS A 84 -0.55 2.95 16.03
C LYS A 84 -0.31 2.44 14.61
N ASP A 85 0.17 1.21 14.46
CA ASP A 85 0.42 0.63 13.14
C ASP A 85 -0.89 0.36 12.37
N LEU A 86 -2.04 0.32 13.05
CA LEU A 86 -3.36 0.31 12.41
C LEU A 86 -3.62 1.58 11.58
N GLU A 87 -2.99 2.71 11.94
CA GLU A 87 -3.12 3.98 11.20
C GLU A 87 -2.35 3.97 9.87
N LEU A 88 -1.50 2.94 9.62
CA LEU A 88 -0.79 2.80 8.36
C LEU A 88 -1.71 2.39 7.22
N VAL A 89 -2.88 1.82 7.53
CA VAL A 89 -3.80 1.23 6.56
C VAL A 89 -5.12 2.00 6.52
N ASP A 90 -5.50 2.39 5.31
CA ASP A 90 -6.81 2.94 4.99
C ASP A 90 -7.62 1.97 4.12
N TYR A 91 -8.94 2.13 4.09
CA TYR A 91 -9.84 1.36 3.22
C TYR A 91 -10.59 2.29 2.26
N ALA A 92 -10.88 1.81 1.05
CA ALA A 92 -11.74 2.51 0.09
C ALA A 92 -12.64 1.52 -0.66
N GLU A 93 -13.83 1.97 -1.07
CA GLU A 93 -14.76 1.17 -1.87
C GLU A 93 -14.85 1.65 -3.33
N THR A 94 -14.53 2.92 -3.58
CA THR A 94 -14.60 3.54 -4.91
C THR A 94 -13.28 4.17 -5.33
N ALA A 95 -13.15 4.47 -6.62
CA ALA A 95 -11.99 5.16 -7.15
C ALA A 95 -11.91 6.60 -6.63
N GLU A 96 -13.06 7.24 -6.46
CA GLU A 96 -13.20 8.60 -5.94
C GLU A 96 -12.71 8.70 -4.49
N GLU A 97 -13.16 7.79 -3.60
CA GLU A 97 -12.71 7.72 -2.21
C GLU A 97 -11.20 7.47 -2.12
N LEU A 98 -10.69 6.59 -2.99
CA LEU A 98 -9.27 6.30 -3.05
C LEU A 98 -8.45 7.54 -3.43
N LEU A 99 -8.88 8.28 -4.46
CA LEU A 99 -8.20 9.51 -4.87
C LEU A 99 -8.25 10.59 -3.78
N GLU A 100 -9.39 10.75 -3.12
CA GLU A 100 -9.56 11.68 -1.99
C GLU A 100 -8.59 11.37 -0.85
N LYS A 101 -8.42 10.09 -0.51
CA LYS A 101 -7.49 9.65 0.54
C LYS A 101 -6.03 9.94 0.18
N ILE A 102 -5.64 9.66 -1.07
CA ILE A 102 -4.28 9.95 -1.55
C ILE A 102 -4.02 11.46 -1.50
N ASP A 103 -4.94 12.27 -2.03
CA ASP A 103 -4.83 13.73 -2.05
C ASP A 103 -4.75 14.32 -0.63
N THR A 104 -5.66 13.88 0.26
CA THR A 104 -5.69 14.30 1.65
C THR A 104 -4.38 13.96 2.38
N PHE A 105 -3.83 12.76 2.14
CA PHE A 105 -2.56 12.34 2.74
C PHE A 105 -1.42 13.29 2.33
N TRP A 106 -1.28 13.60 1.05
CA TRP A 106 -0.19 14.45 0.55
C TRP A 106 -0.38 15.92 0.90
N LYS A 107 -1.61 16.44 0.89
CA LYS A 107 -1.92 17.81 1.34
C LYS A 107 -1.54 18.04 2.79
N LYS A 108 -1.76 17.07 3.67
CA LYS A 108 -1.28 17.12 5.07
C LYS A 108 0.24 17.22 5.19
N GLN A 109 0.97 16.75 4.19
CA GLN A 109 2.44 16.88 4.10
C GLN A 109 2.89 18.11 3.31
N GLY A 110 1.97 18.99 2.90
CA GLY A 110 2.28 20.19 2.12
C GLY A 110 2.58 19.92 0.65
N VAL A 111 2.20 18.74 0.12
CA VAL A 111 2.37 18.37 -1.28
C VAL A 111 1.00 18.35 -1.95
N ASN A 112 0.85 19.08 -3.06
CA ASN A 112 -0.33 18.94 -3.91
C ASN A 112 0.00 17.95 -5.04
N LEU A 113 -0.43 16.69 -4.90
CA LEU A 113 -0.02 15.62 -5.81
C LEU A 113 -0.83 15.58 -7.11
N LEU A 114 -2.11 15.97 -7.06
CA LEU A 114 -3.06 15.83 -8.15
C LEU A 114 -3.29 17.13 -8.95
N ASP A 115 -2.55 18.19 -8.63
CA ASP A 115 -2.50 19.45 -9.40
C ASP A 115 -1.57 19.36 -10.62
#